data_AF-A0A9E0EKJ4-F1
#
_entry.id   AF-A0A9E0EKJ4-F1
#
_cell.length_a   1.000
_cell.length_b   1.000
_cell.length_c   1.000
_cell.angle_alpha   90.00
_cell.angle_beta   90.00
_cell.angle_gamma   90.00
#
_symmetry.space_group_name_H-M   'P 1'
#
loop_
_entity.id
_entity.type
_entity.pdbx_description
1 polymer ?
#
loop_
_entity_poly.entity_id
_entity_poly.type
_entity_poly.pdbx_seq_one_letter_code
_entity_poly.pdbx_strand_id
1 'polypeptide(L)'
;MEAKTPATIRNFQTLYLARPRRSRQGRSCDAADFAEAMDFAKSLPALGIVEHYDESMVLLEESLRPYFPTLDLAYIRQNVSLAHASDLGDDRAIAYTLQELGEVAATVIDRNSYDLALYQASLERFRAAVSGISDFAAKLADFRKRCAQLRGR
;
A
#
# COMPACT_ATOMS: atom_id res chain seq x y z
N MET A 1 5.33 31.77 5.72
CA MET A 1 4.10 30.96 5.56
C MET A 1 3.64 31.04 4.10
N GLU A 2 4.12 30.16 3.23
CA GLU A 2 3.60 30.08 1.87
C GLU A 2 2.34 29.21 1.84
N ALA A 3 1.18 29.88 1.77
CA ALA A 3 -0.15 29.29 1.71
C ALA A 3 -0.67 29.10 0.27
N LYS A 4 0.20 29.04 -0.75
CA LYS A 4 -0.20 29.12 -2.18
C LYS A 4 0.02 27.87 -3.04
N THR A 5 0.63 26.82 -2.51
CA THR A 5 0.72 25.55 -3.25
C THR A 5 -0.31 24.57 -2.69
N PRO A 6 -1.25 24.05 -3.52
CA PRO A 6 -2.07 22.91 -3.14
C PRO A 6 -1.16 21.81 -2.63
N ALA A 7 -1.32 21.39 -1.38
CA ALA A 7 -0.46 20.37 -0.81
C ALA A 7 -0.88 19.00 -1.34
N THR A 8 -0.43 18.68 -2.56
CA THR A 8 -0.73 17.45 -3.34
C THR A 8 -0.40 16.15 -2.61
N ILE A 9 0.30 16.23 -1.48
CA ILE A 9 0.85 15.09 -0.72
C ILE A 9 0.08 14.78 0.58
N ARG A 10 -0.94 15.56 0.96
CA ARG A 10 -1.67 15.38 2.23
C ARG A 10 -2.88 14.49 2.08
N ASN A 11 -2.97 13.44 2.90
CA ASN A 11 -4.07 12.46 2.85
C ASN A 11 -4.36 12.01 1.41
N PHE A 12 -3.28 11.81 0.64
CA PHE A 12 -3.34 11.59 -0.79
C PHE A 12 -4.08 10.30 -1.12
N GLN A 13 -3.77 9.21 -0.42
CA GLN A 13 -4.39 7.90 -0.68
C GLN A 13 -5.88 7.93 -0.35
N THR A 14 -6.25 8.57 0.75
CA THR A 14 -7.65 8.79 1.15
C THR A 14 -8.39 9.57 0.08
N LEU A 15 -7.86 10.72 -0.34
CA LEU A 15 -8.48 11.53 -1.41
C LEU A 15 -8.52 10.80 -2.76
N TYR A 16 -7.54 9.95 -3.04
CA TYR A 16 -7.49 9.17 -4.26
C TYR A 16 -8.63 8.15 -4.32
N LEU A 17 -8.86 7.45 -3.20
CA LEU A 17 -9.85 6.37 -3.06
C LEU A 17 -11.28 6.89 -2.79
N ALA A 18 -11.44 8.05 -2.14
CA ALA A 18 -12.74 8.58 -1.76
C ALA A 18 -13.70 8.80 -2.95
N ARG A 19 -13.22 9.18 -4.15
CA ARG A 19 -14.05 9.28 -5.38
C ARG A 19 -13.21 9.62 -6.64
N PRO A 20 -13.41 8.96 -7.80
CA PRO A 20 -12.72 9.32 -9.05
C PRO A 20 -13.16 10.65 -9.69
N ARG A 21 -14.33 11.19 -9.33
CA ARG A 21 -15.06 12.22 -10.12
C ARG A 21 -15.03 13.64 -9.54
N ARG A 22 -14.36 13.89 -8.41
CA ARG A 22 -14.23 15.24 -7.85
C ARG A 22 -12.84 15.81 -8.16
N SER A 23 -12.78 17.11 -8.39
CA SER A 23 -11.50 17.80 -8.50
C SER A 23 -10.71 17.60 -7.20
N ARG A 24 -9.50 17.05 -7.32
CA ARG A 24 -8.59 16.78 -6.20
C ARG A 24 -7.66 17.95 -5.91
N GLN A 25 -7.62 18.95 -6.78
CA GLN A 25 -6.70 20.08 -6.65
C GLN A 25 -7.15 21.02 -5.53
N GLY A 26 -6.28 21.22 -4.53
CA GLY A 26 -6.45 22.23 -3.48
C GLY A 26 -7.52 21.93 -2.43
N ARG A 27 -8.14 20.74 -2.45
CA ARG A 27 -9.17 20.35 -1.49
C ARG A 27 -8.54 19.78 -0.21
N SER A 28 -9.10 20.14 0.94
CA SER A 28 -8.82 19.49 2.22
C SER A 28 -9.57 18.16 2.34
N CYS A 29 -8.90 17.13 2.85
CA CYS A 29 -9.53 15.86 3.22
C CYS A 29 -10.35 16.02 4.51
N ASP A 30 -11.56 15.48 4.52
CA ASP A 30 -12.47 15.48 5.67
C ASP A 30 -12.90 14.05 6.05
N ALA A 31 -13.69 13.93 7.12
CA ALA A 31 -14.16 12.63 7.61
C ALA A 31 -15.08 11.90 6.61
N ALA A 32 -15.76 12.63 5.73
CA ALA A 32 -16.59 12.02 4.70
C ALA A 32 -15.72 11.41 3.60
N ASP A 33 -14.64 12.09 3.19
CA ASP A 33 -13.66 11.51 2.28
C ASP A 33 -13.02 10.24 2.87
N PHE A 34 -12.69 10.24 4.16
CA PHE A 34 -12.18 9.04 4.85
C PHE A 34 -13.18 7.88 4.85
N ALA A 35 -14.45 8.15 5.20
CA ALA A 35 -15.50 7.12 5.18
C ALA A 35 -15.69 6.54 3.76
N GLU A 36 -15.72 7.40 2.74
CA GLU A 36 -15.85 6.96 1.35
C GLU A 36 -14.64 6.13 0.88
N ALA A 37 -13.42 6.54 1.26
CA ALA A 37 -12.20 5.78 0.94
C ALA A 37 -12.22 4.39 1.59
N MET A 38 -12.67 4.30 2.85
CA MET A 38 -12.84 3.04 3.56
C MET A 38 -13.88 2.14 2.89
N ASP A 39 -15.03 2.68 2.49
CA ASP A 39 -16.07 1.92 1.81
C ASP A 39 -15.62 1.44 0.43
N PHE A 40 -14.94 2.30 -0.33
CA PHE A 40 -14.35 1.91 -1.61
C PHE A 40 -13.30 0.81 -1.42
N ALA A 41 -12.36 0.99 -0.48
CA ALA A 41 -11.37 -0.02 -0.17
C ALA A 41 -12.05 -1.36 0.12
N LYS A 42 -13.03 -1.40 1.04
CA LYS A 42 -13.83 -2.60 1.39
C LYS A 42 -14.54 -3.24 0.21
N SER A 43 -14.94 -2.47 -0.79
CA SER A 43 -15.62 -2.98 -2.00
C SER A 43 -14.71 -3.75 -2.95
N LEU A 44 -13.39 -3.52 -2.89
CA LEU A 44 -12.44 -4.18 -3.79
C LEU A 44 -12.29 -5.67 -3.44
N PRO A 45 -12.20 -6.58 -4.43
CA PRO A 45 -12.00 -8.01 -4.16
C PRO A 45 -10.64 -8.30 -3.52
N ALA A 46 -9.63 -7.48 -3.83
CA ALA A 46 -8.30 -7.53 -3.24
C ALA A 46 -7.70 -6.12 -3.21
N LEU A 47 -6.85 -5.86 -2.20
CA LEU A 47 -6.08 -4.64 -2.05
C LEU A 47 -4.66 -5.04 -1.62
N GLY A 48 -3.66 -4.58 -2.36
CA GLY A 48 -2.26 -4.89 -2.10
C GLY A 48 -1.59 -3.87 -1.17
N ILE A 49 -0.56 -4.32 -0.46
CA ILE A 49 0.31 -3.53 0.42
C ILE A 49 1.73 -3.58 -0.14
N VAL A 50 2.37 -2.42 -0.30
CA VAL A 50 3.67 -2.31 -0.98
C VAL A 50 4.77 -3.03 -0.20
N GLU A 51 4.74 -2.93 1.12
CA GLU A 51 5.65 -3.60 2.06
C GLU A 51 5.54 -5.13 1.99
N HIS A 52 4.38 -5.63 1.54
CA HIS A 52 4.08 -7.04 1.35
C HIS A 52 3.81 -7.35 -0.13
N TYR A 53 4.69 -6.87 -1.02
CA TYR A 53 4.45 -6.89 -2.46
C TYR A 53 4.27 -8.32 -3.02
N ASP A 54 5.16 -9.26 -2.65
CA ASP A 54 5.06 -10.64 -3.13
C ASP A 54 3.74 -11.27 -2.67
N GLU A 55 3.38 -11.10 -1.39
CA GLU A 55 2.13 -11.57 -0.82
C GLU A 55 0.91 -10.93 -1.49
N SER A 56 1.02 -9.65 -1.86
CA SER A 56 -0.01 -8.91 -2.60
C SER A 56 -0.23 -9.45 -4.00
N MET A 57 0.84 -9.85 -4.70
CA MET A 57 0.71 -10.47 -6.02
C MET A 57 0.03 -11.84 -5.92
N VAL A 58 0.37 -12.66 -4.93
CA VAL A 58 -0.31 -13.94 -4.68
C VAL A 58 -1.78 -13.72 -4.35
N LEU A 59 -2.10 -12.77 -3.47
CA LEU A 59 -3.49 -12.42 -3.15
C LEU A 59 -4.27 -12.01 -4.42
N LEU A 60 -3.67 -11.22 -5.30
CA LEU A 60 -4.28 -10.80 -6.57
C LEU A 60 -4.47 -11.98 -7.53
N GLU A 61 -3.47 -12.84 -7.71
CA GLU A 61 -3.57 -14.07 -8.52
C GLU A 61 -4.74 -14.94 -8.03
N GLU A 62 -4.85 -15.17 -6.72
CA GLU A 62 -5.92 -15.97 -6.13
C GLU A 62 -7.30 -15.33 -6.29
N SER A 63 -7.40 -14.02 -6.03
CA SER A 63 -8.67 -13.29 -6.11
C SER A 63 -9.21 -13.19 -7.52
N LEU A 64 -8.32 -13.18 -8.53
CA LEU A 64 -8.67 -13.08 -9.94
C LEU A 64 -8.72 -14.42 -10.66
N ARG A 65 -8.27 -15.51 -10.03
CA ARG A 65 -8.25 -16.87 -10.60
C ARG A 65 -9.58 -17.33 -11.24
N PRO A 66 -10.78 -16.99 -10.71
CA PRO A 66 -12.04 -17.35 -11.36
C PRO A 66 -12.23 -16.73 -12.76
N TYR A 67 -11.58 -15.60 -13.04
CA TYR A 67 -11.69 -14.86 -14.29
C TYR A 67 -10.45 -15.03 -15.18
N PHE A 68 -9.27 -15.16 -14.57
CA PHE A 68 -7.97 -15.27 -15.25
C PHE A 68 -7.17 -16.45 -14.66
N PRO A 69 -7.52 -17.70 -15.01
CA PRO A 69 -6.97 -18.89 -14.34
C PRO A 69 -5.48 -19.11 -14.58
N THR A 70 -4.90 -18.46 -15.60
CA THR A 70 -3.48 -18.55 -15.95
C THR A 70 -2.73 -17.24 -15.68
N LEU A 71 -3.32 -16.32 -14.89
CA LEU A 71 -2.67 -15.06 -14.54
C LEU A 71 -1.39 -15.35 -13.76
N ASP A 72 -0.28 -14.81 -14.25
CA ASP A 72 1.04 -14.87 -13.60
C ASP A 72 1.51 -13.43 -13.39
N LEU A 73 1.59 -13.02 -12.13
CA LEU A 73 2.06 -11.70 -11.70
C LEU A 73 3.52 -11.73 -11.24
N ALA A 74 4.28 -12.79 -11.56
CA ALA A 74 5.70 -12.83 -11.31
C ALA A 74 6.40 -11.68 -12.04
N TYR A 75 7.42 -11.11 -11.38
CA TYR A 75 8.02 -9.86 -11.82
C TYR A 75 9.53 -9.84 -11.60
N ILE A 76 10.20 -8.97 -12.36
CA ILE A 76 11.60 -8.60 -12.12
C ILE A 76 11.59 -7.36 -11.23
N ARG A 77 12.20 -7.43 -10.05
CA ARG A 77 12.31 -6.27 -9.14
C ARG A 77 13.15 -5.17 -9.79
N GLN A 78 12.54 -4.02 -10.04
CA GLN A 78 13.19 -2.85 -10.67
C GLN A 78 13.27 -1.60 -9.78
N ASN A 79 12.53 -1.56 -8.66
CA ASN A 79 12.45 -0.41 -7.76
C ASN A 79 12.68 -0.84 -6.30
N VAL A 80 13.85 -1.40 -6.00
CA VAL A 80 14.24 -1.66 -4.61
C VAL A 80 14.76 -0.34 -4.06
N SER A 81 14.02 0.30 -3.16
CA SER A 81 14.54 1.44 -2.39
C SER A 81 15.88 1.03 -1.79
N LEU A 82 16.92 1.87 -1.94
CA LEU A 82 18.27 1.64 -1.42
C LEU A 82 18.20 1.02 -0.01
N ALA A 83 19.01 -0.02 0.20
CA ALA A 83 19.02 -0.98 1.30
C ALA A 83 19.15 -0.43 2.74
N HIS A 84 18.89 0.86 2.98
CA HIS A 84 19.06 1.48 4.30
C HIS A 84 17.85 1.30 5.22
N ALA A 85 16.63 1.13 4.70
CA ALA A 85 15.44 0.91 5.51
C ALA A 85 14.97 -0.56 5.56
N SER A 86 15.20 -1.34 4.50
CA SER A 86 14.72 -2.75 4.43
C SER A 86 15.49 -3.72 5.34
N ASP A 87 16.72 -3.37 5.74
CA ASP A 87 17.54 -4.16 6.68
C ASP A 87 17.28 -3.76 8.15
N LEU A 88 16.58 -2.65 8.35
CA LEU A 88 16.11 -2.18 9.64
C LEU A 88 14.67 -2.69 9.80
N GLY A 89 14.44 -3.69 10.67
CA GLY A 89 13.06 -4.11 10.96
C GLY A 89 12.14 -2.92 11.26
N ASP A 90 10.86 -3.04 10.93
CA ASP A 90 9.88 -1.93 10.77
C ASP A 90 10.06 -0.76 11.74
N ASP A 91 10.22 -1.01 13.04
CA ASP A 91 10.38 0.03 14.07
C ASP A 91 11.63 0.90 13.87
N ARG A 92 12.75 0.31 13.42
CA ARG A 92 14.01 1.03 13.17
C ARG A 92 13.91 1.87 11.91
N ALA A 93 13.21 1.41 10.87
CA ALA A 93 12.97 2.19 9.66
C ALA A 93 12.06 3.40 9.92
N ILE A 94 11.03 3.22 10.76
CA ILE A 94 10.15 4.31 11.23
C ILE A 94 10.98 5.32 12.03
N ALA A 95 11.75 4.87 13.02
CA ALA A 95 12.57 5.76 13.85
C ALA A 95 13.57 6.56 13.01
N TYR A 96 14.24 5.92 12.05
CA TYR A 96 15.14 6.59 11.12
C TYR A 96 14.40 7.65 10.28
N THR A 97 13.22 7.31 9.73
CA THR A 97 12.43 8.26 8.93
C THR A 97 11.96 9.46 9.77
N LEU A 98 11.51 9.23 11.01
CA LEU A 98 11.13 10.30 11.92
C LEU A 98 12.32 11.20 12.29
N GLN A 99 13.50 10.62 12.45
CA GLN A 99 14.73 11.37 12.67
C GLN A 99 15.11 12.22 11.46
N GLU A 100 15.07 11.66 10.25
CA GLU A 100 15.37 12.38 9.00
C GLU A 100 14.38 13.52 8.74
N LEU A 101 13.11 13.32 9.10
CA LEU A 101 12.08 14.37 9.01
C LEU A 101 12.25 15.48 10.06
N GLY A 102 12.94 15.22 11.16
CA GLY A 102 13.22 16.21 12.21
C GLY A 102 11.98 16.99 12.65
N GLU A 103 12.05 18.32 12.59
CA GLU A 103 10.96 19.21 13.03
C GLU A 103 9.66 19.09 12.23
N VAL A 104 9.71 18.60 10.98
CA VAL A 104 8.51 18.48 10.15
C VAL A 104 7.75 17.17 10.38
N ALA A 105 8.33 16.21 11.12
CA ALA A 105 7.73 14.89 11.35
C ALA A 105 6.30 14.98 11.90
N ALA A 106 6.09 15.78 12.94
CA ALA A 106 4.77 15.97 13.55
C ALA A 106 3.75 16.55 12.55
N THR A 107 4.18 17.48 11.71
CA THR A 107 3.32 18.07 10.66
C THR A 107 2.99 17.04 9.59
N VAL A 108 3.95 16.21 9.17
CA VAL A 108 3.71 15.16 8.17
C VAL A 108 2.69 14.14 8.70
N ILE A 109 2.82 13.70 9.94
CA ILE A 109 1.89 12.77 10.59
C ILE A 109 0.50 13.39 10.70
N ASP A 110 0.38 14.60 11.26
CA ASP A 110 -0.90 15.29 11.43
C ASP A 110 -1.64 15.47 10.09
N ARG A 111 -0.91 15.92 9.08
CA ARG A 111 -1.46 16.20 7.74
C ARG A 111 -1.74 14.95 6.90
N ASN A 112 -1.35 13.77 7.38
CA ASN A 112 -1.62 12.47 6.76
C ASN A 112 -2.34 11.49 7.70
N SER A 113 -3.00 12.00 8.74
CA SER A 113 -3.68 11.18 9.75
C SER A 113 -4.76 10.25 9.17
N TYR A 114 -5.50 10.68 8.16
CA TYR A 114 -6.48 9.81 7.49
C TYR A 114 -5.82 8.74 6.63
N ASP A 115 -4.72 9.05 5.94
CA ASP A 115 -3.95 8.05 5.20
C ASP A 115 -3.35 7.00 6.15
N LEU A 116 -2.83 7.41 7.30
CA LEU A 116 -2.31 6.50 8.32
C LEU A 116 -3.41 5.57 8.85
N ALA A 117 -4.60 6.10 9.15
CA ALA A 117 -5.75 5.31 9.58
C ALA A 117 -6.24 4.35 8.47
N LEU A 118 -6.29 4.82 7.22
CA LEU A 118 -6.70 4.02 6.06
C LEU A 118 -5.71 2.89 5.80
N TYR A 119 -4.41 3.17 5.90
CA TYR A 119 -3.35 2.19 5.78
C TYR A 119 -3.47 1.10 6.83
N GLN A 120 -3.64 1.47 8.11
CA GLN A 120 -3.80 0.50 9.20
C GLN A 120 -4.98 -0.44 8.96
N ALA A 121 -6.15 0.11 8.65
CA ALA A 121 -7.34 -0.70 8.37
C ALA A 121 -7.18 -1.56 7.11
N SER A 122 -6.49 -1.05 6.08
CA SER A 122 -6.19 -1.80 4.86
C SER A 122 -5.21 -2.94 5.11
N LEU A 123 -4.19 -2.75 5.95
CA LEU A 123 -3.21 -3.76 6.34
C LEU A 123 -3.86 -4.89 7.14
N GLU A 124 -4.74 -4.57 8.09
CA GLU A 124 -5.49 -5.58 8.85
C GLU A 124 -6.36 -6.44 7.92
N ARG A 125 -7.07 -5.80 6.99
CA ARG A 125 -7.88 -6.52 6.00
C ARG A 125 -7.03 -7.36 5.05
N PHE A 126 -5.89 -6.83 4.60
CA PHE A 126 -4.93 -7.56 3.78
C PHE A 126 -4.45 -8.82 4.49
N ARG A 127 -4.04 -8.71 5.76
CA ARG A 127 -3.62 -9.85 6.59
C ARG A 127 -4.73 -10.90 6.71
N ALA A 128 -5.96 -10.46 6.98
CA ALA A 128 -7.11 -11.37 7.05
C ALA A 128 -7.37 -12.08 5.71
N ALA A 129 -7.27 -11.37 4.58
CA ALA A 129 -7.44 -11.94 3.25
C ALA A 129 -6.36 -12.98 2.93
N VAL A 130 -5.09 -12.67 3.23
CA VAL A 130 -3.95 -13.59 3.08
C VAL A 130 -4.14 -14.84 3.93
N SER A 131 -4.54 -14.69 5.20
CA SER A 131 -4.81 -15.83 6.09
C SER A 131 -5.97 -16.70 5.62
N GLY A 132 -6.91 -16.15 4.84
CA GLY A 132 -8.04 -16.89 4.27
C GLY A 132 -7.67 -17.76 3.06
N ILE A 133 -6.49 -17.60 2.47
CA ILE A 133 -6.05 -18.37 1.31
C ILE A 133 -5.45 -19.72 1.76
N SER A 134 -6.03 -20.82 1.29
CA SER A 134 -5.49 -22.16 1.52
C SER A 134 -4.08 -22.31 0.91
N ASP A 135 -3.19 -22.94 1.67
CA ASP A 135 -1.79 -23.22 1.30
C ASP A 135 -1.00 -21.98 0.86
N PHE A 136 -1.31 -20.81 1.43
CA PHE A 136 -0.69 -19.54 1.04
C PHE A 136 0.84 -19.58 1.08
N ALA A 137 1.44 -20.21 2.10
CA ALA A 137 2.89 -20.32 2.21
C ALA A 137 3.52 -21.08 1.03
N ALA A 138 2.88 -22.15 0.55
CA ALA A 138 3.34 -22.90 -0.60
C ALA A 138 3.19 -22.08 -1.90
N LYS A 139 2.05 -21.38 -2.06
CA LYS A 139 1.80 -20.48 -3.20
C LYS A 139 2.81 -19.34 -3.26
N LEU A 140 3.13 -18.74 -2.11
CA LEU A 140 4.14 -17.68 -2.00
C LEU A 140 5.55 -18.20 -2.32
N ALA A 141 5.90 -19.39 -1.88
CA ALA A 141 7.17 -20.02 -2.23
C ALA A 141 7.28 -20.28 -3.74
N ASP A 142 6.21 -20.78 -4.38
CA ASP A 142 6.13 -20.94 -5.82
C ASP A 142 6.26 -19.60 -6.56
N PHE A 143 5.50 -18.59 -6.14
CA PHE A 143 5.57 -17.25 -6.71
C PHE A 143 6.99 -16.67 -6.68
N ARG A 144 7.67 -16.77 -5.52
CA ARG A 144 9.07 -16.32 -5.37
C ARG A 144 10.03 -17.08 -6.29
N LYS A 145 9.80 -18.38 -6.50
CA LYS A 145 10.57 -19.20 -7.44
C LYS A 145 10.37 -18.72 -8.89
N ARG A 146 9.13 -18.42 -9.30
CA ARG A 146 8.84 -17.84 -10.64
C ARG A 146 9.56 -16.50 -10.83
N CYS A 147 9.49 -15.59 -9.86
CA CYS A 147 10.23 -14.33 -9.91
C CYS A 147 11.75 -14.53 -10.05
N ALA A 148 12.34 -15.52 -9.35
CA ALA A 148 13.76 -15.82 -9.46
C ALA A 148 14.15 -16.34 -10.85
N GLN A 149 13.29 -17.13 -11.49
CA GLN A 149 13.52 -17.65 -12.85
C GLN A 149 13.53 -16.55 -13.92
N LEU A 150 12.78 -15.47 -13.72
CA LEU A 150 12.77 -14.31 -14.63
C LEU A 150 14.10 -13.55 -14.62
N ARG A 151 14.89 -13.63 -13.54
CA ARG A 151 16.21 -12.99 -13.44
C ARG A 151 17.34 -13.75 -14.13
N GLY A 152 17.14 -15.06 -14.37
CA GLY A 152 18.13 -15.94 -15.00
C GLY A 152 18.04 -15.99 -16.52
N ARG A 153 17.24 -15.12 -17.14
CA ARG A 153 17.07 -14.95 -18.59
C ARG A 153 17.64 -13.60 -19.01
#